data_AF-A0A6J5DN30-F1
#
_entry.id   AF-A0A6J5DN30-F1
#
_cell.length_a   1.000
_cell.length_b   1.000
_cell.length_c   1.000
_cell.angle_alpha   90.00
_cell.angle_beta   90.00
_cell.angle_gamma   90.00
#
_symmetry.space_group_name_H-M   'P 1'
#
loop_
_entity.id
_entity.type
_entity.pdbx_description
1 polymer ?
#
loop_
_entity_poly.entity_id
_entity_poly.type
_entity_poly.pdbx_seq_one_letter_code
_entity_poly.pdbx_strand_id
1 'polypeptide(L)'
;MTTTPAPARRLLLTGAFDVERWRHLLHRCSGDIGANGRKSARLPDIKGRTKRLFVSALALLSFATCVHAQSSASGPIATVSGVLQFEREQRDFVAMLDNQAFDRFDANTLIHFDDAGNANDTLTRMLVQTDAGPVLYDFRRHPPLVQRSGRRMTVKRVFWQRDEVVMQGSQGWFRLLGGQLTKLQSSSTTYH
;
A
#
# COMPACT_ATOMS: atom_id res chain seq x y z
N MET A 1 -37.16 23.41 -41.86
CA MET A 1 -37.41 23.51 -40.41
C MET A 1 -36.18 23.00 -39.71
N THR A 2 -35.39 23.92 -39.17
CA THR A 2 -34.02 23.75 -38.70
C THR A 2 -34.07 23.83 -37.17
N THR A 3 -33.66 22.78 -36.45
CA THR A 3 -33.58 22.79 -34.99
C THR A 3 -32.13 22.71 -34.56
N THR A 4 -31.62 23.85 -34.08
CA THR A 4 -30.30 24.09 -33.50
C THR A 4 -30.19 23.43 -32.10
N PRO A 5 -29.06 22.78 -31.76
CA PRO A 5 -28.82 22.28 -30.40
C PRO A 5 -28.27 23.38 -29.47
N ALA A 6 -28.78 23.42 -28.24
CA ALA A 6 -28.32 24.31 -27.17
C ALA A 6 -27.06 23.76 -26.44
N PRO A 7 -26.14 24.62 -25.96
CA PRO A 7 -24.89 24.19 -25.34
C PRO A 7 -25.04 23.88 -23.84
N ALA A 8 -24.66 22.69 -23.41
CA ALA A 8 -24.57 22.33 -22.00
C ALA A 8 -23.22 22.74 -21.41
N ARG A 9 -23.30 23.50 -20.31
CA ARG A 9 -22.23 24.19 -19.61
C ARG A 9 -21.17 23.25 -19.00
N ARG A 10 -19.91 23.67 -19.18
CA ARG A 10 -18.69 23.19 -18.51
C ARG A 10 -18.72 23.59 -17.02
N LEU A 11 -18.84 22.63 -16.12
CA LEU A 11 -18.59 22.83 -14.69
C LEU A 11 -17.13 22.46 -14.40
N LEU A 12 -16.30 23.50 -14.26
CA LEU A 12 -14.98 23.42 -13.64
C LEU A 12 -15.19 23.25 -12.14
N LEU A 13 -14.87 22.07 -11.60
CA LEU A 13 -14.66 21.88 -10.17
C LEU A 13 -13.16 21.75 -9.93
N THR A 14 -12.53 22.91 -9.75
CA THR A 14 -11.26 23.06 -9.04
C THR A 14 -11.46 22.64 -7.59
N GLY A 15 -11.11 21.39 -7.27
CA GLY A 15 -10.94 20.93 -5.90
C GLY A 15 -9.53 21.25 -5.42
N ALA A 16 -9.31 22.48 -4.97
CA ALA A 16 -8.12 22.81 -4.19
C ALA A 16 -8.16 22.00 -2.90
N PHE A 17 -7.16 21.15 -2.69
CA PHE A 17 -6.93 20.48 -1.41
C PHE A 17 -6.53 21.53 -0.38
N ASP A 18 -7.50 21.91 0.46
CA ASP A 18 -7.31 22.78 1.61
C ASP A 18 -6.61 21.99 2.74
N VAL A 19 -5.29 22.20 2.85
CA VAL A 19 -4.39 21.59 3.84
C VAL A 19 -4.64 22.16 5.25
N GLU A 20 -5.46 23.19 5.40
CA GLU A 20 -5.63 23.90 6.67
C GLU A 20 -6.68 23.26 7.60
N ARG A 21 -7.41 22.22 7.13
CA ARG A 21 -8.42 21.51 7.93
C ARG A 21 -7.89 20.36 8.80
N TRP A 22 -6.57 20.14 8.83
CA TRP A 22 -5.94 19.12 9.66
C TRP A 22 -5.22 19.64 10.92
N ARG A 23 -5.12 20.96 11.14
CA ARG A 23 -4.51 21.51 12.37
C ARG A 23 -5.38 21.37 13.63
N HIS A 24 -6.69 21.12 13.49
CA HIS A 24 -7.60 21.11 14.65
C HIS A 24 -7.81 19.74 15.32
N LEU A 25 -7.19 18.67 14.82
CA LEU A 25 -7.23 17.34 15.45
C LEU A 25 -5.94 16.92 16.17
N LEU A 26 -4.90 17.77 16.17
CA LEU A 26 -3.66 17.52 16.93
C LEU A 26 -3.52 18.31 18.24
N HIS A 27 -4.55 19.06 18.66
CA HIS A 27 -4.54 19.82 19.91
C HIS A 27 -5.50 19.29 20.99
N ARG A 28 -5.78 17.99 21.00
CA ARG A 28 -6.58 17.34 22.06
C ARG A 28 -5.89 16.09 22.61
N CYS A 29 -4.66 16.28 23.10
CA CYS A 29 -3.98 15.42 24.08
C CYS A 29 -2.88 16.26 24.78
N SER A 30 -3.29 17.33 25.45
CA SER A 30 -2.49 17.97 26.49
C SER A 30 -3.42 18.13 27.68
N GLY A 31 -3.41 17.10 28.53
CA GLY A 31 -4.12 17.09 29.80
C GLY A 31 -3.22 17.66 30.88
N ASP A 32 -3.75 18.67 31.58
CA ASP A 32 -3.11 19.50 32.59
C ASP A 32 -2.35 18.74 33.68
N ILE A 33 -1.11 19.17 33.93
CA ILE A 33 -0.41 18.94 35.20
C ILE A 33 -0.90 20.01 36.18
N GLY A 34 -1.85 19.64 37.03
CA GLY A 34 -2.34 20.45 38.14
C GLY A 34 -1.31 20.54 39.27
N ALA A 35 -0.96 21.77 39.64
CA ALA A 35 -0.16 22.10 40.80
C ALA A 35 -1.03 22.25 42.07
N ASN A 36 -0.76 21.47 43.11
CA ASN A 36 -0.59 21.92 44.51
C ASN A 36 -0.55 20.74 45.49
N GLY A 37 0.40 20.76 46.42
CA GLY A 37 0.35 19.90 47.61
C GLY A 37 1.70 19.57 48.23
N ARG A 38 2.20 20.47 49.10
CA ARG A 38 3.30 20.22 50.04
C ARG A 38 3.15 18.86 50.74
N LYS A 39 4.15 17.98 50.65
CA LYS A 39 4.70 17.25 51.81
C LYS A 39 6.20 17.03 51.65
N SER A 40 6.92 17.53 52.66
CA SER A 40 8.32 17.30 52.97
C SER A 40 8.60 15.82 53.21
N ALA A 41 9.65 15.27 52.58
CA ALA A 41 10.60 14.35 53.21
C ALA A 41 11.75 13.93 52.27
N ARG A 42 12.97 14.27 52.70
CA ARG A 42 14.26 13.59 52.46
C ARG A 42 14.83 13.48 51.04
N LEU A 43 15.84 14.33 50.81
CA LEU A 43 16.95 14.14 49.86
C LEU A 43 17.72 12.84 50.14
N PRO A 44 18.05 12.03 49.14
CA PRO A 44 19.24 11.19 49.19
C PRO A 44 20.46 12.00 48.72
N ASP A 45 21.41 12.17 49.64
CA ASP A 45 22.79 12.56 49.37
C ASP A 45 23.43 11.51 48.45
N ILE A 46 23.81 11.90 47.23
CA ILE A 46 24.58 11.05 46.31
C ILE A 46 25.89 11.76 46.00
N LYS A 47 26.81 11.64 46.95
CA LYS A 47 28.23 11.85 46.76
C LYS A 47 28.82 10.63 46.05
N GLY A 48 29.16 10.76 44.77
CA GLY A 48 29.86 9.66 44.09
C GLY A 48 30.10 9.77 42.60
N ARG A 49 31.26 10.35 42.25
CA ARG A 49 32.19 9.81 41.25
C ARG A 49 31.71 9.79 39.78
N THR A 50 32.18 10.80 39.05
CA THR A 50 32.26 10.91 37.60
C THR A 50 32.63 9.57 36.94
N LYS A 51 31.78 9.06 36.03
CA LYS A 51 32.13 8.30 34.81
C LYS A 51 30.88 7.80 34.08
N ARG A 52 30.94 7.92 32.75
CA ARG A 52 30.10 7.32 31.69
C ARG A 52 28.88 8.13 31.22
N LEU A 53 29.17 8.89 30.16
CA LEU A 53 28.26 9.33 29.11
C LEU A 53 27.44 8.14 28.59
N PHE A 54 26.12 8.26 28.59
CA PHE A 54 25.24 7.58 27.64
C PHE A 54 24.09 8.52 27.30
N VAL A 55 24.27 9.30 26.24
CA VAL A 55 23.17 9.99 25.56
C VAL A 55 22.44 8.94 24.74
N SER A 56 21.38 8.35 25.28
CA SER A 56 20.47 7.53 24.47
C SER A 56 19.61 8.47 23.64
N ALA A 57 20.01 8.67 22.39
CA ALA A 57 19.25 9.41 21.39
C ALA A 57 17.93 8.68 21.09
N LEU A 58 16.83 9.41 21.23
CA LEU A 58 15.47 9.01 20.92
C LEU A 58 15.31 8.97 19.39
N ALA A 59 15.37 7.79 18.78
CA ALA A 59 14.96 7.60 17.39
C ALA A 59 13.46 7.29 17.33
N LEU A 60 12.63 8.32 17.19
CA LEU A 60 11.26 8.15 16.68
C LEU A 60 11.38 7.71 15.22
N LEU A 61 11.39 6.40 14.98
CA LEU A 61 11.16 5.87 13.64
C LEU A 61 9.65 5.94 13.37
N SER A 62 9.19 7.08 12.86
CA SER A 62 7.91 7.17 12.18
C SER A 62 8.01 6.41 10.87
N PHE A 63 7.80 5.09 10.93
CA PHE A 63 7.53 4.30 9.74
C PHE A 63 6.08 4.58 9.34
N ALA A 64 5.91 5.38 8.29
CA ALA A 64 4.66 5.41 7.55
C ALA A 64 4.45 3.99 7.01
N THR A 65 3.58 3.21 7.66
CA THR A 65 3.12 1.96 7.08
C THR A 65 2.26 2.34 5.88
N CYS A 66 2.86 2.30 4.69
CA CYS A 66 2.12 2.38 3.46
C CYS A 66 1.26 1.11 3.40
N VAL A 67 0.03 1.21 3.92
CA VAL A 67 -1.05 0.29 3.57
C VAL A 67 -1.23 0.47 2.07
N HIS A 68 -0.49 -0.30 1.28
CA HIS A 68 -0.55 -0.21 -0.16
C HIS A 68 -1.97 -0.53 -0.60
N ALA A 69 -2.55 0.42 -1.33
CA ALA A 69 -3.96 0.50 -1.59
C ALA A 69 -4.39 -0.71 -2.43
N GLN A 70 -5.19 -1.58 -1.84
CA GLN A 70 -6.07 -2.42 -2.63
C GLN A 70 -6.86 -1.49 -3.54
N SER A 71 -6.82 -1.74 -4.84
CA SER A 71 -7.47 -0.94 -5.87
C SER A 71 -8.24 -1.84 -6.83
N SER A 72 -9.17 -1.23 -7.54
CA SER A 72 -9.99 -1.83 -8.58
C SER A 72 -9.95 -0.99 -9.87
N ALA A 73 -8.88 -0.20 -10.02
CA ALA A 73 -8.72 0.69 -11.16
C ALA A 73 -8.38 -0.12 -12.41
N SER A 74 -9.16 0.07 -13.47
CA SER A 74 -8.91 -0.58 -14.76
C SER A 74 -7.81 0.08 -15.60
N GLY A 75 -7.21 1.17 -15.13
CA GLY A 75 -6.25 1.95 -15.90
C GLY A 75 -6.81 3.26 -16.44
N PRO A 76 -5.96 4.10 -17.06
CA PRO A 76 -4.52 3.87 -17.27
C PRO A 76 -3.72 3.93 -15.95
N ILE A 77 -2.83 2.96 -15.76
CA ILE A 77 -1.91 2.86 -14.62
C ILE A 77 -0.47 2.94 -15.14
N ALA A 78 0.30 3.92 -14.67
CA ALA A 78 1.69 4.06 -15.07
C ALA A 78 2.54 2.94 -14.44
N THR A 79 3.32 2.25 -15.26
CA THR A 79 4.31 1.26 -14.82
C THR A 79 5.68 1.61 -15.38
N VAL A 80 6.74 1.00 -14.81
CA VAL A 80 8.11 1.23 -15.29
C VAL A 80 8.35 0.71 -16.72
N SER A 81 7.45 -0.10 -17.27
CA SER A 81 7.54 -0.67 -18.62
C SER A 81 6.49 -0.16 -19.59
N GLY A 82 5.64 0.80 -19.21
CA GLY A 82 4.55 1.31 -20.04
C GLY A 82 3.26 1.56 -19.27
N VAL A 83 2.17 1.80 -19.99
CA VAL A 83 0.84 2.05 -19.41
C VAL A 83 0.06 0.74 -19.33
N LEU A 84 -0.27 0.33 -18.11
CA LEU A 84 -1.11 -0.82 -17.84
C LEU A 84 -2.59 -0.44 -17.90
N GLN A 85 -3.38 -1.29 -18.56
CA GLN A 85 -4.83 -1.23 -18.62
C GLN A 85 -5.42 -2.62 -18.47
N PHE A 86 -6.60 -2.70 -17.86
CA PHE A 86 -7.40 -3.90 -17.71
C PHE A 86 -8.72 -3.71 -18.43
N GLU A 87 -8.96 -4.50 -19.47
CA GLU A 87 -10.24 -4.52 -20.16
C GLU A 87 -11.08 -5.70 -19.70
N ARG A 88 -12.37 -5.46 -19.45
CA ARG A 88 -13.31 -6.53 -19.17
C ARG A 88 -13.79 -7.12 -20.49
N GLU A 89 -13.50 -8.40 -20.73
CA GLU A 89 -14.01 -9.16 -21.88
C GLU A 89 -14.92 -10.28 -21.37
N GLN A 90 -16.24 -10.03 -21.39
CA GLN A 90 -17.25 -10.94 -20.84
C GLN A 90 -16.99 -11.23 -19.35
N ARG A 91 -16.55 -12.47 -19.03
CA ARG A 91 -16.21 -12.89 -17.67
C ARG A 91 -14.76 -12.62 -17.32
N ASP A 92 -13.89 -12.51 -18.31
CA ASP A 92 -12.46 -12.38 -18.13
C ASP A 92 -12.04 -10.91 -18.06
N PHE A 93 -10.84 -10.71 -17.52
CA PHE A 93 -10.07 -9.49 -17.71
C PHE A 93 -8.87 -9.78 -18.60
N VAL A 94 -8.60 -8.84 -19.51
CA VAL A 94 -7.41 -8.81 -20.36
C VAL A 94 -6.49 -7.73 -19.81
N ALA A 95 -5.29 -8.11 -19.40
CA ALA A 95 -4.25 -7.18 -18.98
C ALA A 95 -3.44 -6.76 -20.20
N MET A 96 -3.37 -5.44 -20.42
CA MET A 96 -2.74 -4.83 -21.58
C MET A 96 -1.65 -3.87 -21.12
N LEU A 97 -0.50 -3.90 -21.78
CA LEU A 97 0.59 -2.94 -21.59
C LEU A 97 0.81 -2.23 -22.92
N ASP A 98 0.73 -0.90 -22.93
CA ASP A 98 0.82 -0.08 -24.15
C ASP A 98 -0.08 -0.60 -25.29
N ASN A 99 -1.32 -0.92 -24.93
CA ASN A 99 -2.36 -1.50 -25.78
C ASN A 99 -2.05 -2.90 -26.36
N GLN A 100 -1.06 -3.61 -25.82
CA GLN A 100 -0.76 -5.00 -26.17
C GLN A 100 -1.18 -5.93 -25.04
N ALA A 101 -2.04 -6.90 -25.34
CA ALA A 101 -2.43 -7.93 -24.37
C ALA A 101 -1.22 -8.80 -24.00
N PHE A 102 -0.96 -8.95 -22.71
CA PHE A 102 0.10 -9.82 -22.20
C PHE A 102 -0.42 -10.88 -21.22
N ASP A 103 -1.62 -10.70 -20.66
CA ASP A 103 -2.25 -11.70 -19.80
C ASP A 103 -3.77 -11.69 -19.93
N ARG A 104 -4.40 -12.82 -19.60
CA ARG A 104 -5.85 -12.99 -19.50
C ARG A 104 -6.18 -13.83 -18.28
N PHE A 105 -7.20 -13.45 -17.52
CA PHE A 105 -7.62 -14.18 -16.33
C PHE A 105 -9.10 -14.01 -16.03
N ASP A 106 -9.68 -15.03 -15.40
CA ASP A 106 -11.06 -14.95 -14.88
C ASP A 106 -11.06 -14.29 -13.50
N ALA A 107 -11.96 -13.34 -13.31
CA ALA A 107 -12.30 -12.77 -12.01
C ALA A 107 -13.69 -12.15 -12.05
N ASN A 108 -14.45 -12.28 -10.95
CA ASN A 108 -15.72 -11.57 -10.82
C ASN A 108 -15.54 -10.05 -10.78
N THR A 109 -14.52 -9.59 -10.07
CA THR A 109 -14.18 -8.18 -9.89
C THR A 109 -12.67 -8.01 -9.97
N LEU A 110 -12.23 -6.93 -10.62
CA LEU A 110 -10.82 -6.56 -10.64
C LEU A 110 -10.41 -6.08 -9.25
N ILE A 111 -9.47 -6.80 -8.63
CA ILE A 111 -8.85 -6.42 -7.37
C ILE A 111 -7.35 -6.58 -7.55
N HIS A 112 -6.61 -5.51 -7.31
CA HIS A 112 -5.17 -5.52 -7.37
C HIS A 112 -4.54 -4.78 -6.18
N PHE A 113 -3.29 -5.13 -5.89
CA PHE A 113 -2.46 -4.50 -4.89
C PHE A 113 -1.20 -4.00 -5.58
N ASP A 114 -0.80 -2.78 -5.27
CA ASP A 114 0.20 -2.05 -6.05
C ASP A 114 1.51 -1.92 -5.27
N ASP A 115 2.65 -2.16 -5.93
CA ASP A 115 3.98 -1.86 -5.40
C ASP A 115 4.41 -0.46 -5.84
N ALA A 116 3.83 0.55 -5.20
CA ALA A 116 4.16 1.96 -5.40
C ALA A 116 5.36 2.33 -4.50
N GLY A 117 6.57 2.09 -5.01
CA GLY A 117 7.81 2.19 -4.24
C GLY A 117 8.58 3.51 -4.38
N ASN A 118 8.07 4.51 -5.10
CA ASN A 118 8.87 5.66 -5.51
C ASN A 118 8.04 6.92 -5.83
N ALA A 119 8.70 8.08 -5.72
CA ALA A 119 8.14 9.44 -5.74
C ALA A 119 7.35 9.86 -7.01
N ASN A 120 7.25 8.99 -8.02
CA ASN A 120 6.63 9.28 -9.31
C ASN A 120 5.36 8.43 -9.57
N ASP A 121 4.79 7.81 -8.55
CA ASP A 121 3.56 6.99 -8.62
C ASP A 121 3.58 5.89 -9.70
N THR A 122 4.78 5.46 -10.10
CA THR A 122 4.99 4.47 -11.17
C THR A 122 5.11 3.09 -10.56
N LEU A 123 4.28 2.13 -11.00
CA LEU A 123 4.29 0.78 -10.45
C LEU A 123 5.44 -0.05 -10.99
N THR A 124 6.13 -0.75 -10.09
CA THR A 124 7.16 -1.74 -10.45
C THR A 124 6.59 -3.16 -10.50
N ARG A 125 5.63 -3.46 -9.60
CA ARG A 125 4.96 -4.75 -9.49
C ARG A 125 3.50 -4.55 -9.11
N MET A 126 2.68 -5.55 -9.40
CA MET A 126 1.27 -5.58 -9.03
C MET A 126 0.84 -7.02 -8.72
N LEU A 127 0.07 -7.21 -7.66
CA LEU A 127 -0.56 -8.49 -7.34
C LEU A 127 -2.04 -8.41 -7.67
N VAL A 128 -2.49 -9.19 -8.63
CA VAL A 128 -3.90 -9.26 -9.03
C VAL A 128 -4.56 -10.48 -8.40
N GLN A 129 -5.71 -10.27 -7.80
CA GLN A 129 -6.57 -11.34 -7.31
C GLN A 129 -7.41 -11.89 -8.48
N THR A 130 -7.27 -13.19 -8.76
CA THR A 130 -8.06 -13.90 -9.78
C THR A 130 -8.84 -15.05 -9.15
N ASP A 131 -9.75 -15.65 -9.91
CA ASP A 131 -10.53 -16.80 -9.45
C ASP A 131 -9.66 -18.06 -9.27
N ALA A 132 -8.56 -18.18 -10.03
CA ALA A 132 -7.57 -19.26 -9.88
C ALA A 132 -6.57 -19.01 -8.73
N GLY A 133 -6.54 -17.80 -8.17
CA GLY A 133 -5.63 -17.36 -7.12
C GLY A 133 -4.81 -16.13 -7.51
N PRO A 134 -3.95 -15.64 -6.61
CA PRO A 134 -3.14 -14.45 -6.87
C PRO A 134 -2.16 -14.63 -8.03
N VAL A 135 -2.00 -13.56 -8.82
CA VAL A 135 -1.05 -13.45 -9.93
C VAL A 135 -0.18 -12.22 -9.68
N LEU A 136 1.14 -12.40 -9.69
CA LEU A 136 2.11 -11.32 -9.59
C LEU A 136 2.57 -10.91 -10.98
N TYR A 137 2.38 -9.64 -11.31
CA TYR A 137 2.99 -8.98 -12.45
C TYR A 137 4.23 -8.23 -12.01
N ASP A 138 5.36 -8.50 -12.66
CA ASP A 138 6.60 -7.77 -12.48
C ASP A 138 6.94 -7.02 -13.77
N PHE A 139 6.76 -5.70 -13.71
CA PHE A 139 6.96 -4.79 -14.83
C PHE A 139 8.42 -4.37 -14.98
N ARG A 140 9.35 -4.86 -14.15
CA ARG A 140 10.79 -4.55 -14.31
C ARG A 140 11.42 -5.26 -15.51
N ARG A 141 10.68 -6.15 -16.18
CA ARG A 141 11.10 -6.88 -17.39
C ARG A 141 10.17 -6.56 -18.56
N HIS A 142 10.68 -6.73 -19.77
CA HIS A 142 9.92 -6.59 -21.00
C HIS A 142 10.10 -7.85 -21.87
N PRO A 143 9.04 -8.67 -22.12
CA PRO A 143 7.66 -8.49 -21.64
C PRO A 143 7.55 -8.64 -20.10
N PRO A 144 6.46 -8.14 -19.47
CA PRO A 144 6.22 -8.31 -18.04
C PRO A 144 6.28 -9.77 -17.63
N LEU A 145 6.90 -10.04 -16.48
CA LEU A 145 6.93 -11.40 -15.94
C LEU A 145 5.63 -11.67 -15.19
N VAL A 146 4.92 -12.72 -15.59
CA VAL A 146 3.66 -13.16 -14.97
C VAL A 146 3.90 -14.40 -14.12
N GLN A 147 3.65 -14.30 -12.82
CA GLN A 147 3.82 -15.39 -11.86
C GLN A 147 2.50 -15.77 -11.21
N ARG A 148 1.98 -16.96 -11.54
CA ARG A 148 0.71 -17.46 -11.01
C ARG A 148 0.95 -18.34 -9.80
N SER A 149 0.25 -18.08 -8.69
CA SER A 149 0.32 -18.94 -7.51
C SER A 149 -0.35 -20.31 -7.70
N GLY A 150 -1.30 -20.42 -8.64
CA GLY A 150 -2.07 -21.63 -8.95
C GLY A 150 -2.95 -22.14 -7.81
N ARG A 151 -3.08 -21.39 -6.72
CA ARG A 151 -3.84 -21.76 -5.53
C ARG A 151 -4.88 -20.71 -5.22
N ARG A 152 -6.15 -21.11 -5.32
CA ARG A 152 -7.29 -20.28 -4.94
C ARG A 152 -7.19 -19.86 -3.47
N MET A 153 -7.18 -18.55 -3.25
CA MET A 153 -7.24 -17.91 -1.94
C MET A 153 -7.68 -16.46 -2.08
N THR A 154 -8.18 -15.87 -1.00
CA THR A 154 -8.46 -14.43 -0.92
C THR A 154 -7.31 -13.73 -0.20
N VAL A 155 -6.71 -12.75 -0.86
CA VAL A 155 -5.69 -11.88 -0.28
C VAL A 155 -6.37 -10.70 0.41
N LYS A 156 -6.01 -10.48 1.68
CA LYS A 156 -6.50 -9.37 2.50
C LYS A 156 -5.50 -8.22 2.60
N ARG A 157 -4.21 -8.57 2.64
CA ARG A 157 -3.09 -7.61 2.73
C ARG A 157 -1.91 -8.14 1.95
N VAL A 158 -1.11 -7.22 1.44
CA VAL A 158 0.11 -7.49 0.69
C VAL A 158 1.25 -6.67 1.30
N PHE A 159 2.41 -7.30 1.43
CA PHE A 159 3.65 -6.69 1.86
C PHE A 159 4.72 -7.01 0.82
N TRP A 160 5.32 -5.96 0.30
CA TRP A 160 6.30 -6.02 -0.77
C TRP A 160 7.71 -6.10 -0.18
N GLN A 161 8.48 -7.14 -0.52
CA GLN A 161 9.86 -7.26 -0.05
C GLN A 161 10.79 -7.67 -1.18
N ARG A 162 11.64 -6.74 -1.65
CA ARG A 162 12.63 -6.99 -2.72
C ARG A 162 11.99 -7.71 -3.92
N ASP A 163 12.15 -9.03 -4.03
CA ASP A 163 11.62 -9.86 -5.12
C ASP A 163 10.48 -10.80 -4.70
N GLU A 164 10.17 -10.87 -3.40
CA GLU A 164 9.03 -11.62 -2.89
C GLU A 164 7.86 -10.72 -2.53
N VAL A 165 6.68 -11.34 -2.51
CA VAL A 165 5.45 -10.73 -2.02
C VAL A 165 4.87 -11.61 -0.93
N VAL A 166 4.61 -11.00 0.22
CA VAL A 166 4.00 -11.67 1.37
C VAL A 166 2.54 -11.26 1.45
N MET A 167 1.66 -12.24 1.53
CA MET A 167 0.22 -12.07 1.49
C MET A 167 -0.39 -12.59 2.79
N GLN A 168 -1.32 -11.80 3.35
CA GLN A 168 -2.20 -12.28 4.41
C GLN A 168 -3.50 -12.79 3.78
N GLY A 169 -3.78 -14.08 3.94
CA GLY A 169 -5.05 -14.69 3.56
C GLY A 169 -5.89 -15.12 4.76
N SER A 170 -7.03 -15.77 4.51
CA SER A 170 -7.86 -16.36 5.58
C SER A 170 -7.18 -17.53 6.30
N GLN A 171 -6.34 -18.28 5.59
CA GLN A 171 -5.65 -19.48 6.09
C GLN A 171 -4.29 -19.18 6.74
N GLY A 172 -3.94 -17.90 6.89
CA GLY A 172 -2.66 -17.44 7.43
C GLY A 172 -1.83 -16.66 6.42
N TRP A 173 -0.53 -16.67 6.62
CA TRP A 173 0.44 -15.91 5.82
C TRP A 173 1.04 -16.78 4.71
N PHE A 174 1.25 -16.19 3.54
CA PHE A 174 1.81 -16.84 2.37
C PHE A 174 2.88 -15.98 1.74
N ARG A 175 3.88 -16.61 1.14
CA ARG A 175 4.95 -15.95 0.40
C ARG A 175 4.94 -16.46 -1.03
N LEU A 176 4.96 -15.55 -1.99
CA LEU A 176 5.13 -15.86 -3.40
C LEU A 176 6.47 -15.30 -3.85
N LEU A 177 7.36 -16.18 -4.31
CA LEU A 177 8.68 -15.85 -4.82
C LEU A 177 8.96 -16.73 -6.04
N GLY A 178 9.25 -16.12 -7.19
CA GLY A 178 9.56 -16.88 -8.41
C GLY A 178 8.43 -17.81 -8.84
N GLY A 179 7.17 -17.43 -8.62
CA GLY A 179 5.99 -18.29 -8.86
C GLY A 179 5.73 -19.37 -7.82
N GLN A 180 6.64 -19.58 -6.85
CA GLN A 180 6.46 -20.57 -5.79
C GLN A 180 5.69 -19.97 -4.61
N LEU A 181 4.52 -20.53 -4.32
CA LEU A 181 3.70 -20.15 -3.17
C LEU A 181 4.03 -21.02 -1.95
N THR A 182 4.52 -20.42 -0.87
CA THR A 182 4.85 -21.10 0.39
C THR A 182 3.97 -20.59 1.53
N LYS A 183 3.36 -21.50 2.30
CA LYS A 183 2.66 -21.11 3.54
C LYS A 183 3.69 -20.85 4.64
N LEU A 184 3.59 -19.70 5.30
CA LEU A 184 4.48 -19.33 6.39
C LEU A 184 3.94 -19.91 7.70
N GLN A 185 4.78 -20.65 8.42
CA GLN A 185 4.48 -21.20 9.74
C GLN A 185 4.89 -20.17 10.77
N SER A 186 3.94 -19.62 11.53
CA SER A 186 4.17 -18.67 12.63
C SER A 186 5.16 -17.54 12.29
N SER A 187 4.68 -16.46 11.68
CA SER A 187 5.53 -15.28 11.47
C SER A 187 5.70 -14.51 12.78
N SER A 188 6.79 -14.76 13.52
CA SER A 188 7.33 -13.73 14.43
C SER A 188 7.85 -12.51 13.66
N THR A 189 8.00 -12.63 12.34
CA THR A 189 8.30 -11.53 11.43
C THR A 189 7.11 -10.57 11.33
N THR A 190 7.33 -9.34 11.77
CA THR A 190 6.43 -8.22 11.47
C THR A 190 6.75 -7.74 10.07
N TYR A 191 5.78 -7.81 9.17
CA TYR A 191 5.87 -7.24 7.83
C TYR A 191 5.40 -5.78 7.90
N HIS A 192 6.20 -4.88 7.34
CA HIS A 192 5.97 -3.44 7.30
C HIS A 192 5.73 -2.99 5.87
#